data_AF-A0A7S1CQ63-F1
#
_entry.id   AF-A0A7S1CQ63-F1
#
_cell.length_a   1.000
_cell.length_b   1.000
_cell.length_c   1.000
_cell.angle_alpha   90.00
_cell.angle_beta   90.00
_cell.angle_gamma   90.00
#
_symmetry.space_group_name_H-M   'P 1'
#
loop_
_entity.id
_entity.type
_entity.pdbx_description
1 polymer ?
#
loop_
_entity_poly.entity_id
_entity_poly.type
_entity_poly.pdbx_seq_one_letter_code
_entity_poly.pdbx_strand_id
1 'polypeptide(L)'
;RGEGCQLAASRRAAMTAAWTRRGGVGAAAWARVAALGRVVVAAVAAASLLSATAAAAYVPCLPTGAPTTLNRGDTAFLCLTWNNKTRTLFTPKVDEFTMLQVYRSDDTMPEGTGFIREGADGGWRSAEQYAAEVDGEGGLAAATHFIVASVAAQGVEAGIPKVYKFFSPLDGTRTVPLMTAVVLLKDGVVVDVSWDEGCFFCEAEDTEHCVVTSFDTVAHATYGADIAADYSMCSQSETECAADGADCDLKLYVAWTGTDASGNYLTSAGLRFSRYRAFGVQSLIESAQANVGSGLDAGREIASNAEDVVNNI
;
A
#
# COMPACT_ATOMS: atom_id res chain seq x y z
N ARG A 1 27.42 55.52 -13.81
CA ARG A 1 28.67 54.73 -13.99
C ARG A 1 28.21 53.28 -13.94
N GLY A 2 27.89 52.62 -15.06
CA GLY A 2 28.80 52.26 -16.17
C GLY A 2 29.80 51.24 -15.58
N GLU A 3 29.89 49.98 -15.97
CA GLU A 3 29.80 49.33 -17.28
C GLU A 3 29.52 47.83 -17.05
N GLY A 4 28.80 47.14 -17.94
CA GLY A 4 28.56 45.70 -17.78
C GLY A 4 27.58 45.09 -18.76
N CYS A 5 27.71 45.38 -20.06
CA CYS A 5 26.82 44.77 -21.07
C CYS A 5 27.44 44.71 -22.47
N GLN A 6 28.63 44.09 -22.64
CA GLN A 6 29.22 43.90 -23.98
C GLN A 6 30.13 42.65 -24.08
N LEU A 7 29.64 41.44 -23.76
CA LEU A 7 30.43 40.22 -23.99
C LEU A 7 29.64 39.01 -24.56
N ALA A 8 28.39 39.20 -24.99
CA ALA A 8 27.55 38.10 -25.51
C ALA A 8 27.29 38.13 -27.03
N ALA A 9 27.95 39.01 -27.80
CA ALA A 9 27.63 39.23 -29.22
C ALA A 9 28.69 38.77 -30.24
N SER A 10 29.84 38.22 -29.84
CA SER A 10 30.95 37.90 -30.79
C SER A 10 31.18 36.42 -31.09
N ARG A 11 30.39 35.49 -30.53
CA ARG A 11 30.57 34.02 -30.75
C ARG A 11 29.64 33.37 -31.78
N ARG A 12 28.66 34.09 -32.35
CA ARG A 12 27.70 33.52 -33.32
C ARG A 12 28.07 33.67 -34.80
N ALA A 13 29.18 34.34 -35.15
CA ALA A 13 29.56 34.57 -36.55
C ALA A 13 30.62 33.61 -37.12
N ALA A 14 31.18 32.70 -36.31
CA ALA A 14 32.30 31.85 -36.72
C ALA A 14 31.94 30.37 -37.02
N MET A 15 30.69 29.95 -36.83
CA MET A 15 30.27 28.55 -37.06
C MET A 15 29.54 28.30 -38.39
N THR A 16 29.22 29.33 -39.17
CA THR A 16 28.39 29.19 -40.39
C THR A 16 29.17 29.07 -41.69
N ALA A 17 30.51 29.05 -41.66
CA ALA A 17 31.34 29.11 -42.88
C ALA A 17 32.12 27.83 -43.22
N ALA A 18 31.91 26.72 -42.50
CA ALA A 18 32.73 25.50 -42.66
C ALA A 18 32.02 24.34 -43.40
N TRP A 19 30.80 24.51 -43.91
CA TRP A 19 29.98 23.39 -44.42
C TRP A 19 29.71 23.37 -45.94
N THR A 20 30.37 24.22 -46.74
CA THR A 20 30.09 24.33 -48.19
C THR A 20 31.26 23.98 -49.11
N ARG A 21 32.24 23.21 -48.64
CA ARG A 21 33.33 22.71 -49.52
C ARG A 21 33.74 21.27 -49.24
N ARG A 22 32.98 20.32 -49.76
CA ARG A 22 33.38 18.98 -50.24
C ARG A 22 32.10 18.39 -50.84
N GLY A 23 31.94 18.33 -52.15
CA GLY A 23 32.85 17.69 -53.10
C GLY A 23 32.24 16.34 -53.44
N GLY A 24 31.66 16.25 -54.64
CA GLY A 24 30.72 15.22 -55.03
C GLY A 24 31.23 13.79 -54.95
N VAL A 25 30.31 12.90 -54.59
CA VAL A 25 30.43 11.46 -54.81
C VAL A 25 29.17 11.03 -55.56
N GLY A 26 29.37 10.38 -56.70
CA GLY A 26 28.45 10.31 -57.82
C GLY A 26 27.08 9.68 -57.55
N ALA A 27 26.09 10.19 -58.29
CA ALA A 27 24.71 9.73 -58.35
C ALA A 27 24.55 8.24 -58.72
N ALA A 28 25.59 7.58 -59.22
CA ALA A 28 25.55 6.14 -59.54
C ALA A 28 25.65 5.22 -58.31
N ALA A 29 26.12 5.71 -57.16
CA ALA A 29 26.24 4.89 -55.94
C ALA A 29 24.90 4.75 -55.18
N TRP A 30 23.98 5.71 -55.34
CA TRP A 30 22.69 5.72 -54.63
C TRP A 30 21.66 4.73 -55.19
N ALA A 31 21.79 4.32 -56.45
CA ALA A 31 20.86 3.38 -57.08
C ALA A 31 21.00 1.94 -56.53
N ARG A 32 22.18 1.53 -56.04
CA ARG A 32 22.40 0.19 -55.46
C ARG A 32 22.03 0.11 -53.97
N VAL A 33 22.09 1.22 -53.22
CA VAL A 33 21.65 1.27 -51.81
C VAL A 33 20.12 1.25 -51.70
N ALA A 34 19.41 1.86 -52.64
CA ALA A 34 17.94 1.87 -52.65
C ALA A 34 17.30 0.48 -52.88
N ALA A 35 17.98 -0.43 -53.57
CA ALA A 35 17.48 -1.79 -53.83
C ALA A 35 17.69 -2.74 -52.63
N LEU A 36 18.77 -2.58 -51.87
CA LEU A 36 19.01 -3.33 -50.62
C LEU A 36 18.16 -2.80 -49.45
N GLY A 37 17.83 -1.50 -49.44
CA GLY A 37 16.98 -0.90 -48.40
C GLY A 37 15.54 -1.42 -48.39
N ARG A 38 14.98 -1.84 -49.53
CA ARG A 38 13.59 -2.35 -49.59
C ARG A 38 13.43 -3.78 -49.07
N VAL A 39 14.46 -4.62 -49.18
CA VAL A 39 14.42 -5.99 -48.64
C VAL A 39 14.63 -6.00 -47.12
N VAL A 40 15.45 -5.08 -46.60
CA VAL A 40 15.67 -4.94 -45.14
C VAL A 40 14.45 -4.31 -44.44
N VAL A 41 13.77 -3.33 -45.05
CA VAL A 41 12.58 -2.73 -44.45
C VAL A 41 11.39 -3.70 -44.39
N ALA A 42 11.24 -4.62 -45.36
CA ALA A 42 10.21 -5.66 -45.32
C ALA A 42 10.52 -6.76 -44.28
N ALA A 43 11.79 -7.12 -44.08
CA ALA A 43 12.19 -8.11 -43.07
C ALA A 43 12.11 -7.56 -41.63
N VAL A 44 12.37 -6.27 -41.42
CA VAL A 44 12.24 -5.63 -40.10
C VAL A 44 10.76 -5.37 -39.76
N ALA A 45 9.89 -5.08 -40.73
CA ALA A 45 8.45 -4.92 -40.48
C ALA A 45 7.73 -6.24 -40.17
N ALA A 46 8.21 -7.37 -40.70
CA ALA A 46 7.65 -8.70 -40.42
C ALA A 46 8.14 -9.30 -39.08
N ALA A 47 9.27 -8.84 -38.55
CA ALA A 47 9.80 -9.28 -37.25
C ALA A 47 9.19 -8.52 -36.05
N SER A 48 8.51 -7.39 -36.28
CA SER A 48 7.83 -6.61 -35.23
C SER A 48 6.42 -7.10 -34.86
N LEU A 49 5.98 -8.25 -35.39
CA LEU A 49 4.77 -8.97 -34.96
C LEU A 49 5.06 -10.00 -33.85
N LEU A 50 6.17 -9.84 -33.14
CA LEU A 50 6.47 -10.56 -31.90
C LEU A 50 5.46 -10.14 -30.83
N SER A 51 4.36 -10.90 -30.79
CA SER A 51 3.68 -11.34 -29.58
C SER A 51 3.73 -10.34 -28.43
N ALA A 52 2.85 -9.33 -28.47
CA ALA A 52 2.29 -8.81 -27.25
C ALA A 52 1.44 -9.94 -26.62
N THR A 53 2.11 -10.95 -26.05
CA THR A 53 1.51 -11.68 -24.96
C THR A 53 1.33 -10.63 -23.89
N ALA A 54 0.14 -10.03 -23.85
CA ALA A 54 -0.38 -9.51 -22.61
C ALA A 54 -0.28 -10.70 -21.66
N ALA A 55 0.82 -10.79 -20.91
CA ALA A 55 0.79 -11.45 -19.64
C ALA A 55 -0.37 -10.74 -18.96
N ALA A 56 -1.53 -11.40 -18.92
CA ALA A 56 -2.65 -10.93 -18.14
C ALA A 56 -2.02 -10.67 -16.78
N ALA A 57 -1.81 -9.39 -16.46
CA ALA A 57 -1.13 -9.00 -15.26
C ALA A 57 -1.93 -9.70 -14.18
N TYR A 58 -1.31 -10.69 -13.55
CA TYR A 58 -1.97 -11.52 -12.56
C TYR A 58 -2.44 -10.55 -11.49
N VAL A 59 -3.74 -10.24 -11.50
CA VAL A 59 -4.32 -9.30 -10.56
C VAL A 59 -4.43 -10.10 -9.28
N PRO A 60 -3.54 -9.88 -8.29
CA PRO A 60 -3.18 -10.91 -7.33
C PRO A 60 -4.26 -11.23 -6.28
N CYS A 61 -5.48 -10.69 -6.48
CA CYS A 61 -6.56 -10.59 -5.53
C CYS A 61 -7.95 -10.86 -6.09
N LEU A 62 -8.02 -11.37 -7.33
CA LEU A 62 -9.28 -11.74 -7.96
C LEU A 62 -9.26 -13.20 -8.39
N PRO A 63 -10.09 -14.09 -7.80
CA PRO A 63 -10.22 -15.44 -8.32
C PRO A 63 -10.70 -15.39 -9.77
N THR A 64 -10.21 -16.31 -10.59
CA THR A 64 -10.64 -16.42 -11.99
C THR A 64 -12.15 -16.63 -12.06
N GLY A 65 -12.86 -15.78 -12.82
CA GLY A 65 -14.31 -15.85 -12.96
C GLY A 65 -15.11 -15.14 -11.86
N ALA A 66 -14.46 -14.37 -10.98
CA ALA A 66 -15.17 -13.53 -10.03
C ALA A 66 -16.12 -12.54 -10.74
N PRO A 67 -17.28 -12.22 -10.14
CA PRO A 67 -18.22 -11.28 -10.70
C PRO A 67 -17.57 -9.89 -10.83
N THR A 68 -17.73 -9.28 -12.00
CA THR A 68 -17.21 -7.94 -12.29
C THR A 68 -18.06 -6.83 -11.68
N THR A 69 -19.30 -7.15 -11.29
CA THR A 69 -20.27 -6.25 -10.70
C THR A 69 -20.86 -6.87 -9.43
N LEU A 70 -21.07 -6.06 -8.42
CA LEU A 70 -21.53 -6.47 -7.10
C LEU A 70 -22.85 -5.78 -6.74
N ASN A 71 -23.77 -6.53 -6.14
CA ASN A 71 -24.94 -6.02 -5.43
C ASN A 71 -24.69 -6.00 -3.92
N ARG A 72 -25.47 -5.20 -3.18
CA ARG A 72 -25.53 -5.31 -1.71
C ARG A 72 -25.79 -6.76 -1.29
N GLY A 73 -25.04 -7.25 -0.29
CA GLY A 73 -25.14 -8.62 0.21
C GLY A 73 -24.39 -9.68 -0.61
N ASP A 74 -23.84 -9.32 -1.77
CA ASP A 74 -22.92 -10.20 -2.49
C ASP A 74 -21.64 -10.40 -1.68
N THR A 75 -20.99 -11.54 -1.89
CA THR A 75 -19.65 -11.77 -1.35
C THR A 75 -18.62 -11.11 -2.26
N ALA A 76 -17.79 -10.24 -1.68
CA ALA A 76 -16.66 -9.63 -2.38
C ALA A 76 -15.34 -10.33 -2.03
N PHE A 77 -14.30 -10.11 -2.85
CA PHE A 77 -12.95 -10.61 -2.59
C PHE A 77 -12.02 -9.45 -2.26
N LEU A 78 -11.44 -9.49 -1.06
CA LEU A 78 -10.45 -8.53 -0.63
C LEU A 78 -9.15 -9.24 -0.23
N CYS A 79 -8.02 -8.66 -0.59
CA CYS A 79 -6.72 -9.05 -0.06
C CYS A 79 -6.24 -8.05 0.97
N LEU A 80 -5.61 -8.56 2.01
CA LEU A 80 -4.68 -7.81 2.82
C LEU A 80 -3.26 -8.32 2.51
N THR A 81 -2.35 -7.42 2.15
CA THR A 81 -0.98 -7.73 1.78
C THR A 81 -0.01 -7.01 2.70
N TRP A 82 0.96 -7.73 3.24
CA TRP A 82 2.03 -7.17 4.06
C TRP A 82 3.32 -7.06 3.27
N ASN A 83 3.95 -5.88 3.31
CA ASN A 83 5.22 -5.57 2.65
C ASN A 83 5.27 -5.97 1.16
N ASN A 84 4.11 -6.05 0.50
CA ASN A 84 3.98 -6.56 -0.87
C ASN A 84 4.53 -8.00 -1.09
N LYS A 85 4.53 -8.84 -0.03
CA LYS A 85 5.05 -10.22 -0.08
C LYS A 85 3.99 -11.22 0.31
N THR A 86 3.57 -11.14 1.56
CA THR A 86 2.63 -12.07 2.17
C THR A 86 1.23 -11.51 2.01
N ARG A 87 0.26 -12.38 1.73
CA ARG A 87 -1.13 -11.97 1.53
C ARG A 87 -2.09 -12.92 2.21
N THR A 88 -3.23 -12.37 2.62
CA THR A 88 -4.39 -13.13 3.03
C THR A 88 -5.60 -12.69 2.22
N LEU A 89 -6.46 -13.65 1.86
CA LEU A 89 -7.73 -13.39 1.19
C LEU A 89 -8.84 -13.43 2.24
N PHE A 90 -9.71 -12.43 2.23
CA PHE A 90 -10.92 -12.42 3.04
C PHE A 90 -12.13 -12.01 2.19
N THR A 91 -13.30 -12.52 2.56
CA THR A 91 -14.50 -12.44 1.70
C THR A 91 -15.69 -11.78 2.41
N PRO A 92 -15.65 -10.45 2.62
CA PRO A 92 -16.72 -9.73 3.29
C PRO A 92 -17.98 -9.63 2.41
N LYS A 93 -19.10 -9.32 3.04
CA LYS A 93 -20.35 -9.01 2.36
C LYS A 93 -20.39 -7.54 1.97
N VAL A 94 -20.85 -7.25 0.76
CA VAL A 94 -20.99 -5.89 0.27
C VAL A 94 -22.06 -5.17 1.09
N ASP A 95 -21.67 -4.00 1.60
CA ASP A 95 -22.44 -3.16 2.50
C ASP A 95 -22.58 -3.61 3.96
N GLU A 96 -21.86 -4.66 4.36
CA GLU A 96 -21.68 -4.95 5.78
C GLU A 96 -20.42 -4.25 6.29
N PHE A 97 -20.48 -3.70 7.51
CA PHE A 97 -19.30 -3.21 8.20
C PHE A 97 -18.59 -4.40 8.85
N THR A 98 -17.70 -5.02 8.08
CA THR A 98 -17.02 -6.27 8.45
C THR A 98 -15.64 -5.98 9.04
N MET A 99 -15.18 -6.84 9.94
CA MET A 99 -13.83 -6.79 10.50
C MET A 99 -13.08 -8.08 10.18
N LEU A 100 -11.83 -7.95 9.74
CA LEU A 100 -10.85 -9.02 9.70
C LEU A 100 -9.85 -8.78 10.83
N GLN A 101 -9.62 -9.79 11.67
CA GLN A 101 -8.51 -9.78 12.61
C GLN A 101 -7.41 -10.73 12.16
N VAL A 102 -6.18 -10.24 12.28
CA VAL A 102 -4.97 -11.01 12.02
C VAL A 102 -4.43 -11.43 13.38
N TYR A 103 -4.76 -12.64 13.77
CA TYR A 103 -4.44 -13.16 15.09
C TYR A 103 -2.92 -13.24 15.32
N ARG A 104 -2.47 -12.78 16.49
CA ARG A 104 -1.06 -12.67 16.91
C ARG A 104 -0.20 -11.81 15.99
N SER A 105 -0.79 -10.84 15.30
CA SER A 105 -0.01 -9.93 14.44
C SER A 105 0.86 -8.96 15.23
N ASP A 106 0.57 -8.78 16.52
CA ASP A 106 1.40 -8.06 17.48
C ASP A 106 2.70 -8.81 17.81
N ASP A 107 2.66 -10.14 17.93
CA ASP A 107 3.80 -11.00 18.24
C ASP A 107 4.52 -11.50 16.98
N THR A 108 3.76 -12.18 16.12
CA THR A 108 4.25 -13.05 15.06
C THR A 108 3.50 -12.78 13.77
N MET A 109 4.17 -12.13 12.83
CA MET A 109 3.62 -11.96 11.49
C MET A 109 3.75 -13.24 10.66
N PRO A 110 2.90 -13.42 9.63
CA PRO A 110 3.00 -14.63 8.83
C PRO A 110 4.36 -14.71 8.13
N GLU A 111 4.85 -15.94 7.95
CA GLU A 111 6.16 -16.22 7.38
C GLU A 111 6.36 -15.50 6.03
N GLY A 112 7.58 -15.02 5.78
CA GLY A 112 7.93 -14.33 4.54
C GLY A 112 7.52 -12.84 4.47
N THR A 113 6.86 -12.30 5.49
CA THR A 113 6.49 -10.87 5.53
C THR A 113 7.73 -9.97 5.49
N GLY A 114 8.78 -10.31 6.24
CA GLY A 114 10.00 -9.51 6.36
C GLY A 114 9.73 -8.11 6.93
N PHE A 115 10.63 -7.17 6.66
CA PHE A 115 10.59 -5.79 7.13
C PHE A 115 11.03 -4.83 6.02
N ILE A 116 10.55 -3.59 6.06
CA ILE A 116 11.05 -2.52 5.21
C ILE A 116 11.91 -1.60 6.06
N ARG A 117 13.12 -1.28 5.61
CA ARG A 117 14.04 -0.39 6.32
C ARG A 117 13.88 1.06 5.87
N GLU A 118 13.90 1.99 6.82
CA GLU A 118 13.99 3.43 6.56
C GLU A 118 15.34 3.79 5.96
N GLY A 119 15.34 4.50 4.81
CA GLY A 119 16.56 4.96 4.17
C GLY A 119 16.45 5.05 2.64
N ALA A 120 17.52 5.56 2.02
CA ALA A 120 17.59 5.84 0.59
C ALA A 120 17.45 4.58 -0.31
N ASP A 121 17.71 3.39 0.22
CA ASP A 121 17.52 2.14 -0.50
C ASP A 121 16.08 1.60 -0.38
N GLY A 122 15.29 2.07 0.61
CA GLY A 122 13.90 1.62 0.87
C GLY A 122 13.75 0.09 0.86
N GLY A 123 14.84 -0.60 1.17
CA GLY A 123 15.02 -1.98 0.76
C GLY A 123 14.26 -2.92 1.67
N TRP A 124 13.55 -3.88 1.08
CA TRP A 124 13.01 -5.01 1.82
C TRP A 124 14.15 -5.80 2.50
N ARG A 125 13.88 -6.33 3.68
CA ARG A 125 14.73 -7.23 4.46
C ARG A 125 13.92 -8.45 4.86
N SER A 126 14.51 -9.64 4.77
CA SER A 126 13.91 -10.83 5.38
C SER A 126 13.94 -10.75 6.91
N ALA A 127 13.21 -11.63 7.59
CA ALA A 127 13.25 -11.70 9.05
C ALA A 127 14.66 -12.05 9.56
N GLU A 128 15.38 -12.91 8.85
CA GLU A 128 16.76 -13.28 9.16
C GLU A 128 17.72 -12.12 8.92
N GLN A 129 17.54 -11.36 7.84
CA GLN A 129 18.34 -10.15 7.58
C GLN A 129 18.10 -9.11 8.66
N TYR A 130 16.85 -8.91 9.07
CA TYR A 130 16.53 -8.06 10.21
C TYR A 130 17.22 -8.57 11.48
N ALA A 131 17.07 -9.84 11.87
CA ALA A 131 17.71 -10.40 13.07
C ALA A 131 19.24 -10.38 13.02
N ALA A 132 19.86 -10.45 11.84
CA ALA A 132 21.30 -10.29 11.68
C ALA A 132 21.76 -8.83 11.79
N GLU A 133 20.93 -7.88 11.33
CA GLU A 133 21.13 -6.45 11.60
C GLU A 133 20.97 -6.22 13.12
N VAL A 134 19.86 -6.70 13.73
CA VAL A 134 19.69 -7.17 15.13
C VAL A 134 20.91 -7.16 16.01
N ASP A 135 21.53 -8.33 15.94
CA ASP A 135 22.51 -8.84 16.86
C ASP A 135 23.94 -8.42 16.48
N GLY A 136 24.10 -7.73 15.34
CA GLY A 136 25.40 -7.24 14.88
C GLY A 136 25.89 -6.06 15.71
N GLU A 137 27.11 -6.14 16.25
CA GLU A 137 27.84 -5.05 16.93
C GLU A 137 28.07 -3.78 16.06
N GLY A 138 27.47 -3.70 14.86
CA GLY A 138 27.74 -2.71 13.82
C GLY A 138 26.55 -1.89 13.32
N GLY A 139 25.36 -1.97 13.93
CA GLY A 139 24.38 -0.89 13.78
C GLY A 139 22.99 -1.27 13.28
N LEU A 140 22.24 -1.98 14.12
CA LEU A 140 20.81 -1.72 14.20
C LEU A 140 20.43 -0.49 15.02
N ALA A 141 21.37 0.12 15.72
CA ALA A 141 21.10 1.26 16.59
C ALA A 141 20.66 2.54 15.85
N ALA A 142 20.45 2.55 14.53
CA ALA A 142 20.28 3.79 13.76
C ALA A 142 19.18 3.81 12.69
N ALA A 143 18.46 2.72 12.43
CA ALA A 143 17.44 2.72 11.37
C ALA A 143 16.10 2.21 11.89
N THR A 144 15.02 2.87 11.47
CA THR A 144 13.65 2.43 11.72
C THR A 144 13.27 1.35 10.72
N HIS A 145 12.55 0.32 11.18
CA HIS A 145 11.95 -0.69 10.30
C HIS A 145 10.44 -0.64 10.39
N PHE A 146 9.77 -1.07 9.33
CA PHE A 146 8.33 -1.00 9.20
C PHE A 146 7.76 -2.31 8.68
N ILE A 147 6.53 -2.58 9.10
CA ILE A 147 5.64 -3.50 8.41
C ILE A 147 4.48 -2.68 7.87
N VAL A 148 4.25 -2.77 6.56
CA VAL A 148 3.18 -2.05 5.88
C VAL A 148 2.08 -2.99 5.44
N ALA A 149 0.84 -2.55 5.57
CA ALA A 149 -0.36 -3.18 5.09
C ALA A 149 -0.88 -2.45 3.84
N SER A 150 -1.24 -3.21 2.81
CA SER A 150 -2.00 -2.73 1.66
C SER A 150 -3.25 -3.59 1.49
N VAL A 151 -4.34 -2.98 1.07
CA VAL A 151 -5.61 -3.66 0.83
C VAL A 151 -5.97 -3.53 -0.63
N ALA A 152 -6.52 -4.60 -1.20
CA ALA A 152 -7.10 -4.59 -2.54
C ALA A 152 -8.50 -5.17 -2.50
N ALA A 153 -9.44 -4.60 -3.24
CA ALA A 153 -10.80 -5.10 -3.39
C ALA A 153 -11.10 -5.35 -4.87
N GLN A 154 -11.48 -6.57 -5.22
CA GLN A 154 -11.74 -6.98 -6.60
C GLN A 154 -10.60 -6.63 -7.58
N GLY A 155 -9.36 -6.61 -7.09
CA GLY A 155 -8.18 -6.25 -7.88
C GLY A 155 -7.85 -4.77 -7.98
N VAL A 156 -8.66 -3.89 -7.38
CA VAL A 156 -8.32 -2.47 -7.20
C VAL A 156 -7.58 -2.32 -5.89
N GLU A 157 -6.32 -1.88 -5.95
CA GLU A 157 -5.47 -1.68 -4.78
C GLU A 157 -5.70 -0.30 -4.15
N ALA A 158 -5.49 -0.21 -2.84
CA ALA A 158 -5.48 1.05 -2.14
C ALA A 158 -4.30 1.92 -2.58
N GLY A 159 -4.53 3.22 -2.68
CA GLY A 159 -3.54 4.14 -3.27
C GLY A 159 -2.20 4.20 -2.53
N ILE A 160 -2.20 4.14 -1.20
CA ILE A 160 -0.98 4.23 -0.36
C ILE A 160 -1.01 3.13 0.72
N PRO A 161 0.02 2.28 0.82
CA PRO A 161 0.17 1.34 1.93
C PRO A 161 0.31 2.06 3.27
N LYS A 162 -0.20 1.45 4.35
CA LYS A 162 -0.14 2.02 5.70
C LYS A 162 0.81 1.24 6.58
N VAL A 163 1.62 1.93 7.35
CA VAL A 163 2.45 1.32 8.38
C VAL A 163 1.54 0.75 9.46
N TYR A 164 1.64 -0.56 9.65
CA TYR A 164 1.02 -1.29 10.74
C TYR A 164 1.91 -1.31 11.97
N LYS A 165 3.22 -1.54 11.80
CA LYS A 165 4.16 -1.68 12.91
C LYS A 165 5.46 -0.95 12.62
N PHE A 166 5.95 -0.23 13.63
CA PHE A 166 7.18 0.53 13.64
C PHE A 166 8.17 -0.15 14.59
N PHE A 167 9.42 -0.25 14.18
CA PHE A 167 10.53 -0.70 15.01
C PHE A 167 11.58 0.41 15.00
N SER A 168 11.48 1.34 15.96
CA SER A 168 12.40 2.47 16.09
C SER A 168 13.44 2.17 17.16
N PRO A 169 14.75 2.38 16.90
CA PRO A 169 15.77 2.28 17.94
C PRO A 169 15.66 3.41 18.97
N LEU A 170 14.98 4.51 18.64
CA LEU A 170 14.83 5.68 19.53
C LEU A 170 13.52 5.62 20.33
N ASP A 171 12.42 5.21 19.68
CA ASP A 171 11.07 5.28 20.23
C ASP A 171 10.49 3.91 20.59
N GLY A 172 11.26 2.83 20.36
CA GLY A 172 10.83 1.46 20.57
C GLY A 172 9.86 0.97 19.49
N THR A 173 9.12 -0.09 19.83
CA THR A 173 8.12 -0.68 18.95
C THR A 173 6.78 0.05 19.12
N ARG A 174 6.14 0.40 18.00
CA ARG A 174 4.77 0.93 17.99
C ARG A 174 3.91 0.14 17.03
N THR A 175 2.66 -0.12 17.40
CA THR A 175 1.70 -0.92 16.62
C THR A 175 0.45 -0.09 16.36
N VAL A 176 -0.11 -0.13 15.16
CA VAL A 176 -1.40 0.50 14.79
C VAL A 176 -2.43 -0.63 14.68
N PRO A 177 -3.09 -0.99 15.79
CA PRO A 177 -3.89 -2.21 15.85
C PRO A 177 -5.21 -2.10 15.11
N LEU A 178 -5.67 -0.90 14.78
CA LEU A 178 -6.97 -0.69 14.16
C LEU A 178 -6.83 0.15 12.89
N MET A 179 -7.24 -0.44 11.77
CA MET A 179 -7.31 0.23 10.48
C MET A 179 -8.68 0.04 9.86
N THR A 180 -9.12 1.01 9.06
CA THR A 180 -10.38 0.90 8.31
C THR A 180 -10.13 1.20 6.84
N ALA A 181 -10.47 0.27 5.96
CA ALA A 181 -10.51 0.47 4.52
C ALA A 181 -11.93 0.84 4.09
N VAL A 182 -12.04 1.78 3.15
CA VAL A 182 -13.30 2.22 2.54
C VAL A 182 -13.27 1.84 1.06
N VAL A 183 -14.18 0.97 0.66
CA VAL A 183 -14.30 0.51 -0.73
C VAL A 183 -15.39 1.32 -1.42
N LEU A 184 -15.02 2.03 -2.49
CA LEU A 184 -15.95 2.79 -3.32
C LEU A 184 -16.45 1.92 -4.46
N LEU A 185 -17.77 1.70 -4.48
CA LEU A 185 -18.48 1.07 -5.60
C LEU A 185 -19.18 2.12 -6.44
N LYS A 186 -19.07 1.98 -7.75
CA LYS A 186 -19.85 2.76 -8.71
C LYS A 186 -20.54 1.79 -9.65
N ASP A 187 -21.86 1.76 -9.56
CA ASP A 187 -22.72 0.88 -10.35
C ASP A 187 -22.28 -0.59 -10.24
N GLY A 188 -21.91 -0.98 -9.01
CA GLY A 188 -21.46 -2.33 -8.64
C GLY A 188 -20.00 -2.64 -8.96
N VAL A 189 -19.25 -1.75 -9.59
CA VAL A 189 -17.83 -1.94 -9.88
C VAL A 189 -16.99 -1.27 -8.79
N VAL A 190 -16.00 -1.98 -8.24
CA VAL A 190 -15.01 -1.35 -7.36
C VAL A 190 -14.19 -0.37 -8.19
N VAL A 191 -14.18 0.90 -7.80
CA VAL A 191 -13.43 1.95 -8.51
C VAL A 191 -12.28 2.51 -7.69
N ASP A 192 -12.34 2.39 -6.36
CA ASP A 192 -11.31 2.88 -5.46
C ASP A 192 -11.33 2.13 -4.13
N VAL A 193 -10.16 2.07 -3.48
CA VAL A 193 -10.00 1.62 -2.10
C VAL A 193 -9.19 2.69 -1.38
N SER A 194 -9.77 3.31 -0.37
CA SER A 194 -9.10 4.32 0.45
C SER A 194 -9.03 3.88 1.90
N TRP A 195 -8.25 4.59 2.71
CA TRP A 195 -8.21 4.38 4.16
C TRP A 195 -9.10 5.42 4.86
N ASP A 196 -9.75 5.05 5.96
CA ASP A 196 -10.40 6.00 6.87
C ASP A 196 -9.33 6.48 7.85
N GLU A 197 -8.64 7.55 7.46
CA GLU A 197 -7.46 8.05 8.15
C GLU A 197 -7.82 9.10 9.19
N GLY A 198 -7.08 9.10 10.28
CA GLY A 198 -7.20 10.04 11.37
C GLY A 198 -6.97 9.37 12.72
N CYS A 199 -6.54 10.18 13.68
CA CYS A 199 -6.26 9.75 15.04
C CYS A 199 -7.55 9.65 15.86
N PHE A 200 -8.50 8.85 15.36
CA PHE A 200 -9.83 8.82 15.93
C PHE A 200 -9.94 8.09 17.27
N PHE A 201 -8.97 7.23 17.55
CA PHE A 201 -8.90 6.39 18.75
C PHE A 201 -7.91 6.90 19.79
N CYS A 202 -7.27 8.02 19.50
CA CYS A 202 -6.32 8.69 20.37
C CYS A 202 -7.14 9.70 21.16
N GLU A 203 -6.77 9.92 22.41
CA GLU A 203 -7.34 11.04 23.15
C GLU A 203 -7.05 12.35 22.38
N ALA A 204 -7.93 13.34 22.47
CA ALA A 204 -7.87 14.53 21.61
C ALA A 204 -6.56 15.33 21.74
N GLU A 205 -5.86 15.17 22.86
CA GLU A 205 -4.59 15.85 23.18
C GLU A 205 -3.37 14.92 23.01
N ASP A 206 -3.62 13.67 22.63
CA ASP A 206 -2.60 12.63 22.55
C ASP A 206 -1.91 12.62 21.18
N THR A 207 -1.02 13.60 21.04
CA THR A 207 -0.14 13.73 19.87
C THR A 207 0.93 12.63 19.81
N GLU A 208 1.18 11.93 20.92
CA GLU A 208 2.18 10.87 20.96
C GLU A 208 1.66 9.62 20.26
N HIS A 209 0.43 9.19 20.54
CA HIS A 209 -0.16 8.01 19.88
C HIS A 209 -0.62 8.27 18.45
N CYS A 210 -0.83 9.54 18.09
CA CYS A 210 -1.22 9.97 16.75
C CYS A 210 -0.02 10.02 15.79
N VAL A 211 0.33 8.89 15.18
CA VAL A 211 1.53 8.76 14.33
C VAL A 211 1.17 8.74 12.85
N VAL A 212 2.03 9.31 12.01
CA VAL A 212 1.90 9.25 10.55
C VAL A 212 2.13 7.80 10.09
N THR A 213 1.16 7.23 9.38
CA THR A 213 1.25 5.84 8.88
C THR A 213 1.37 5.74 7.37
N SER A 214 1.36 6.85 6.63
CA SER A 214 1.63 6.80 5.19
C SER A 214 3.06 6.33 4.92
N PHE A 215 3.21 5.17 4.29
CA PHE A 215 4.52 4.69 3.86
C PHE A 215 4.82 5.20 2.45
N ASP A 216 5.38 6.40 2.37
CA ASP A 216 6.01 6.91 1.16
C ASP A 216 7.45 7.32 1.49
N THR A 217 8.39 6.49 1.02
CA THR A 217 9.84 6.69 1.19
C THR A 217 10.32 7.98 0.53
N VAL A 218 9.55 8.53 -0.41
CA VAL A 218 9.81 9.83 -1.06
C VAL A 218 9.07 10.95 -0.33
N ALA A 219 7.84 10.75 0.16
CA ALA A 219 7.12 11.82 0.86
C ALA A 219 7.69 12.17 2.21
N HIS A 220 8.23 11.21 2.95
CA HIS A 220 8.89 11.50 4.24
C HIS A 220 10.11 12.44 4.04
N ALA A 221 10.82 12.32 2.91
CA ALA A 221 11.97 13.15 2.58
C ALA A 221 11.63 14.42 1.77
N THR A 222 10.55 14.42 0.99
CA THR A 222 10.24 15.48 0.00
C THR A 222 9.17 16.45 0.47
N TYR A 223 8.22 16.02 1.30
CA TYR A 223 7.07 16.86 1.68
C TYR A 223 7.20 17.58 3.02
N GLY A 224 8.27 17.33 3.79
CA GLY A 224 8.43 17.95 5.11
C GLY A 224 7.30 17.55 6.07
N ALA A 225 7.41 17.93 7.34
CA ALA A 225 6.51 17.54 8.43
C ALA A 225 5.05 18.01 8.30
N ASP A 226 4.62 18.50 7.14
CA ASP A 226 3.26 18.97 6.84
C ASP A 226 2.41 17.90 6.12
N ILE A 227 2.81 16.62 6.16
CA ILE A 227 1.89 15.53 5.85
C ILE A 227 0.80 15.55 6.93
N ALA A 228 -0.31 16.19 6.57
CA ALA A 228 -1.45 16.54 7.40
C ALA A 228 -1.94 15.37 8.27
N ALA A 229 -2.64 15.71 9.35
CA ALA A 229 -3.39 14.79 10.22
C ALA A 229 -4.24 13.73 9.46
N ASP A 230 -4.51 13.99 8.18
CA ASP A 230 -5.17 13.12 7.21
C ASP A 230 -4.40 11.83 6.86
N TYR A 231 -3.17 11.63 7.36
CA TYR A 231 -2.40 10.40 7.17
C TYR A 231 -1.93 9.74 8.47
N SER A 232 -2.55 10.12 9.58
CA SER A 232 -2.17 9.63 10.90
C SER A 232 -3.19 8.62 11.43
N MET A 233 -2.70 7.67 12.22
CA MET A 233 -3.53 6.69 12.91
C MET A 233 -3.04 6.51 14.34
N CYS A 234 -3.87 5.90 15.17
CA CYS A 234 -3.53 5.69 16.57
C CYS A 234 -2.67 4.45 16.72
N SER A 235 -1.46 4.67 17.23
CA SER A 235 -0.54 3.62 17.62
C SER A 235 -0.68 3.30 19.10
N GLN A 236 -0.09 2.18 19.48
CA GLN A 236 0.14 1.72 20.85
C GLN A 236 1.62 1.37 20.95
N SER A 237 2.25 1.73 22.06
CA SER A 237 3.60 1.31 22.41
C SER A 237 3.67 -0.19 22.72
N GLU A 238 4.87 -0.75 22.67
CA GLU A 238 5.13 -2.14 23.08
C GLU A 238 4.65 -2.42 24.50
N THR A 239 4.86 -1.48 25.43
CA THR A 239 4.44 -1.61 26.82
C THR A 239 2.94 -1.63 26.99
N GLU A 240 2.19 -0.88 26.17
CA GLU A 240 0.73 -0.90 26.17
C GLU A 240 0.21 -2.20 25.57
N CYS A 241 0.82 -2.69 24.48
CA CYS A 241 0.48 -3.97 23.89
C CYS A 241 0.79 -5.18 24.79
N ALA A 242 1.80 -5.06 25.65
CA ALA A 242 2.17 -6.10 26.60
C ALA A 242 1.33 -6.10 27.89
N ALA A 243 0.45 -5.10 28.09
CA ALA A 243 -0.41 -5.04 29.27
C ALA A 243 -1.47 -6.13 29.23
N ASP A 244 -1.82 -6.70 30.39
CA ASP A 244 -2.83 -7.76 30.49
C ASP A 244 -4.17 -7.30 29.89
N GLY A 245 -4.64 -8.03 28.88
CA GLY A 245 -5.90 -7.74 28.17
C GLY A 245 -5.79 -6.68 27.07
N ALA A 246 -4.58 -6.17 26.78
CA ALA A 246 -4.35 -5.38 25.58
C ALA A 246 -4.46 -6.26 24.33
N ASP A 247 -5.17 -5.76 23.32
CA ASP A 247 -5.39 -6.46 22.06
C ASP A 247 -4.81 -5.62 20.90
N CYS A 248 -3.51 -5.80 20.67
CA CYS A 248 -2.75 -5.12 19.63
C CYS A 248 -2.73 -5.85 18.28
N ASP A 249 -3.51 -6.93 18.14
CA ASP A 249 -3.69 -7.56 16.84
C ASP A 249 -4.31 -6.57 15.85
N LEU A 250 -3.80 -6.59 14.62
CA LEU A 250 -4.34 -5.87 13.48
C LEU A 250 -5.80 -6.28 13.24
N LYS A 251 -6.67 -5.30 13.41
CA LYS A 251 -8.09 -5.32 13.08
C LYS A 251 -8.30 -4.41 11.89
N LEU A 252 -8.59 -5.00 10.75
CA LEU A 252 -8.96 -4.31 9.52
C LEU A 252 -10.49 -4.29 9.40
N TYR A 253 -11.07 -3.13 9.58
CA TYR A 253 -12.48 -2.89 9.26
C TYR A 253 -12.64 -2.54 7.79
N VAL A 254 -13.75 -2.95 7.20
CA VAL A 254 -14.10 -2.64 5.82
C VAL A 254 -15.48 -1.99 5.80
N ALA A 255 -15.53 -0.80 5.22
CA ALA A 255 -16.75 -0.08 4.95
C ALA A 255 -16.94 0.10 3.45
N TRP A 256 -18.20 0.20 3.01
CA TRP A 256 -18.56 0.36 1.62
C TRP A 256 -19.29 1.68 1.39
N THR A 257 -19.03 2.32 0.25
CA THR A 257 -19.69 3.55 -0.16
C THR A 257 -19.99 3.56 -1.65
N GLY A 258 -20.88 4.46 -2.09
CA GLY A 258 -21.31 4.59 -3.48
C GLY A 258 -22.54 3.76 -3.82
N THR A 259 -22.60 3.19 -5.02
CA THR A 259 -23.79 2.48 -5.57
C THR A 259 -23.46 1.07 -6.06
N ASP A 260 -24.35 0.13 -5.77
CA ASP A 260 -24.26 -1.26 -6.25
C ASP A 260 -24.77 -1.41 -7.70
N ALA A 261 -24.70 -2.63 -8.26
CA ALA A 261 -25.09 -2.90 -9.65
C ALA A 261 -26.58 -2.68 -9.93
N SER A 262 -27.41 -2.68 -8.89
CA SER A 262 -28.86 -2.40 -8.96
C SER A 262 -29.18 -0.92 -8.73
N GLY A 263 -28.18 -0.08 -8.51
CA GLY A 263 -28.33 1.36 -8.24
C GLY A 263 -28.69 1.68 -6.78
N ASN A 264 -28.60 0.73 -5.86
CA ASN A 264 -28.83 0.99 -4.44
C ASN A 264 -27.60 1.66 -3.82
N TYR A 265 -27.83 2.70 -3.02
CA TYR A 265 -26.77 3.35 -2.24
C TYR A 265 -26.31 2.46 -1.11
N LEU A 266 -25.00 2.31 -0.94
CA LEU A 266 -24.37 1.61 0.18
C LEU A 266 -24.37 2.49 1.44
N THR A 267 -24.46 1.87 2.61
CA THR A 267 -24.71 2.50 3.91
C THR A 267 -23.62 2.25 4.96
N SER A 268 -22.81 1.22 4.83
CA SER A 268 -21.79 0.84 5.81
C SER A 268 -20.71 1.90 6.05
N ALA A 269 -20.44 2.80 5.08
CA ALA A 269 -19.58 3.97 5.32
C ALA A 269 -20.12 4.96 6.38
N GLY A 270 -21.40 4.88 6.74
CA GLY A 270 -21.94 5.60 7.89
C GLY A 270 -21.47 5.05 9.24
N LEU A 271 -20.97 3.81 9.28
CA LEU A 271 -20.51 3.10 10.47
C LEU A 271 -18.99 3.21 10.69
N ARG A 272 -18.28 3.95 9.83
CA ARG A 272 -16.82 4.13 9.99
C ARG A 272 -16.50 5.04 11.18
N PHE A 273 -15.38 4.77 11.83
CA PHE A 273 -15.02 5.41 13.09
C PHE A 273 -14.83 6.93 12.99
N SER A 274 -14.34 7.44 11.86
CA SER A 274 -14.22 8.88 11.62
C SER A 274 -15.54 9.63 11.74
N ARG A 275 -16.68 8.95 11.55
CA ARG A 275 -18.01 9.56 11.70
C ARG A 275 -18.48 9.66 13.14
N TYR A 276 -18.03 8.78 14.04
CA TYR A 276 -18.51 8.75 15.43
C TYR A 276 -17.88 9.83 16.32
N ARG A 277 -16.64 10.27 16.05
CA ARG A 277 -16.05 11.39 16.80
C ARG A 277 -16.81 12.69 16.64
N ALA A 278 -17.39 12.95 15.48
CA ALA A 278 -18.23 14.13 15.25
C ALA A 278 -19.44 14.19 16.21
N PHE A 279 -19.80 13.06 16.83
CA PHE A 279 -20.95 12.94 17.73
C PHE A 279 -20.58 12.60 19.18
N GLY A 280 -19.28 12.59 19.54
CA GLY A 280 -18.83 12.41 20.92
C GLY A 280 -19.09 11.03 21.53
N VAL A 281 -19.22 9.98 20.70
CA VAL A 281 -19.61 8.64 21.18
C VAL A 281 -18.41 7.76 21.55
N GLN A 282 -17.50 8.31 22.35
CA GLN A 282 -16.26 7.64 22.78
C GLN A 282 -16.54 6.29 23.47
N SER A 283 -17.64 6.19 24.23
CA SER A 283 -18.06 4.95 24.88
C SER A 283 -18.49 3.83 23.91
N LEU A 284 -18.99 4.14 22.71
CA LEU A 284 -19.26 3.12 21.69
C LEU A 284 -17.97 2.56 21.12
N ILE A 285 -16.96 3.41 20.93
CA ILE A 285 -15.63 3.02 20.45
C ILE A 285 -14.93 2.13 21.49
N GLU A 286 -14.94 2.53 22.76
CA GLU A 286 -14.41 1.74 23.87
C GLU A 286 -15.13 0.38 23.98
N SER A 287 -16.47 0.38 23.81
CA SER A 287 -17.24 -0.87 23.81
C SER A 287 -16.93 -1.74 22.58
N ALA A 288 -16.65 -1.17 21.42
CA ALA A 288 -16.21 -1.93 20.25
C ALA A 288 -14.84 -2.55 20.50
N GLN A 289 -13.91 -1.82 21.11
CA GLN A 289 -12.60 -2.35 21.52
C GLN A 289 -12.75 -3.50 22.54
N ALA A 290 -13.60 -3.34 23.55
CA ALA A 290 -13.82 -4.35 24.60
C ALA A 290 -14.64 -5.58 24.13
N ASN A 291 -15.63 -5.38 23.25
CA ASN A 291 -16.48 -6.46 22.75
C ASN A 291 -15.81 -7.28 21.64
N VAL A 292 -14.83 -6.71 20.94
CA VAL A 292 -14.01 -7.48 20.00
C VAL A 292 -13.16 -8.49 20.75
N GLY A 293 -12.46 -8.08 21.82
CA GLY A 293 -11.69 -8.99 22.67
C GLY A 293 -12.49 -10.17 23.24
N SER A 294 -13.68 -9.89 23.80
CA SER A 294 -14.53 -10.95 24.38
C SER A 294 -15.17 -11.90 23.35
N GLY A 295 -15.44 -11.44 22.13
CA GLY A 295 -15.93 -12.29 21.03
C GLY A 295 -14.85 -13.22 20.47
N LEU A 296 -13.59 -12.80 20.51
CA LEU A 296 -12.44 -13.61 20.09
C LEU A 296 -12.06 -14.67 21.10
N ASP A 297 -12.17 -14.39 22.39
CA ASP A 297 -11.90 -15.39 23.44
C ASP A 297 -12.85 -16.58 23.30
N ALA A 298 -14.13 -16.32 22.99
CA ALA A 298 -15.10 -17.37 22.67
C ALA A 298 -14.76 -18.12 21.36
N GLY A 299 -14.23 -17.43 20.34
CA GLY A 299 -13.76 -18.05 19.10
C GLY A 299 -12.49 -18.90 19.28
N ARG A 300 -11.58 -18.47 20.17
CA ARG A 300 -10.31 -19.12 20.51
C ARG A 300 -10.52 -20.38 21.34
N GLU A 301 -11.52 -20.39 22.23
CA GLU A 301 -11.97 -21.60 22.93
C GLU A 301 -12.56 -22.62 21.95
N ILE A 302 -13.29 -22.19 20.92
CA ILE A 302 -13.84 -23.10 19.91
C ILE A 302 -12.74 -23.64 18.97
N ALA A 303 -11.78 -22.81 18.56
CA ALA A 303 -10.69 -23.23 17.66
C ALA A 303 -9.69 -24.18 18.33
N SER A 304 -9.32 -23.93 19.59
CA SER A 304 -8.45 -24.85 20.35
C SER A 304 -9.10 -26.22 20.59
N ASN A 305 -10.40 -26.24 20.86
CA ASN A 305 -11.17 -27.49 20.95
C ASN A 305 -11.27 -28.24 19.60
N ALA A 306 -11.15 -27.55 18.46
CA ALA A 306 -11.18 -28.18 17.15
C ALA A 306 -9.85 -28.84 16.76
N GLU A 307 -8.71 -28.25 17.15
CA GLU A 307 -7.38 -28.86 16.94
C GLU A 307 -7.17 -30.12 17.80
N ASP A 308 -7.72 -30.16 19.02
CA ASP A 308 -7.66 -31.34 19.89
C ASP A 308 -8.50 -32.54 19.38
N VAL A 309 -9.54 -32.28 18.59
CA VAL A 309 -10.35 -33.33 17.94
C VAL A 309 -9.65 -33.91 16.71
N VAL A 310 -8.88 -33.10 15.97
CA VAL A 310 -8.14 -33.55 14.79
C VAL A 310 -6.93 -34.42 15.18
N ASN A 311 -6.32 -34.17 16.34
CA ASN A 311 -5.17 -34.95 16.82
C ASN A 311 -5.54 -36.22 17.60
N ASN A 312 -6.84 -36.49 17.84
CA ASN A 312 -7.34 -37.67 18.56
C ASN A 312 -8.15 -38.64 17.68
N ILE A 313 -8.02 -38.54 16.34
CA ILE A 313 -8.52 -39.52 15.35
C ILE A 313 -7.34 -40.14 14.62
#